data_AF-A0A431I4Q3-F1
#
_entry.id   AF-A0A431I4Q3-F1
#
_cell.length_a   1.000
_cell.length_b   1.000
_cell.length_c   1.000
_cell.angle_alpha   90.00
_cell.angle_beta   90.00
_cell.angle_gamma   90.00
#
_symmetry.space_group_name_H-M   'P 1'
#
loop_
_entity.id
_entity.type
_entity.pdbx_description
1 polymer ?
#
loop_
_entity_poly.entity_id
_entity_poly.type
_entity_poly.pdbx_seq_one_letter_code
_entity_poly.pdbx_strand_id
1 'polypeptide(L)' 'MKQNVGSTERIIRIVAGLGILSLTVVGPQTPWGLLGLVPLATGLLGWCPP' A
#
# COMPACT_ATOMS: atom_id res chain seq x y z
N MET A 1 11.37 -14.80 5.37
CA MET A 1 10.01 -15.12 4.88
C MET A 1 10.08 -15.28 3.37
N LYS A 2 9.49 -16.34 2.79
CA LYS A 2 9.55 -16.59 1.34
C LYS A 2 8.79 -15.47 0.63
N GLN A 3 9.45 -14.77 -0.28
CA GLN A 3 8.80 -13.76 -1.12
C GLN A 3 7.74 -14.49 -1.97
N ASN A 4 6.47 -14.32 -1.61
CA ASN A 4 5.32 -15.01 -2.23
C ASN A 4 4.45 -14.03 -3.05
N VAL A 5 4.96 -12.84 -3.29
CA VAL A 5 4.26 -11.77 -3.99
C VAL A 5 5.11 -11.43 -5.21
N GLY A 6 4.52 -11.61 -6.40
CA GLY A 6 5.18 -11.24 -7.65
C GLY A 6 5.43 -9.73 -7.73
N SER A 7 6.34 -9.32 -8.61
CA SER A 7 6.65 -7.90 -8.84
C SER A 7 5.39 -7.10 -9.19
N THR A 8 4.45 -7.70 -9.91
CA THR A 8 3.18 -7.07 -10.30
C THR A 8 2.29 -6.77 -9.09
N GLU A 9 2.01 -7.74 -8.21
CA GLU A 9 1.19 -7.51 -7.02
C GLU A 9 1.85 -6.51 -6.06
N ARG A 10 3.18 -6.51 -5.99
CA ARG A 10 3.95 -5.54 -5.22
C ARG A 10 3.73 -4.11 -5.73
N ILE A 11 3.85 -3.90 -7.04
CA ILE A 11 3.66 -2.58 -7.67
C ILE A 11 2.22 -2.09 -7.45
N ILE A 12 1.23 -2.95 -7.69
CA ILE A 12 -0.19 -2.60 -7.50
C ILE A 12 -0.45 -2.12 -6.07
N ARG A 13 0.07 -2.84 -5.06
CA ARG A 13 -0.10 -2.47 -3.64
C ARG A 13 0.58 -1.15 -3.28
N ILE A 14 1.78 -0.91 -3.79
CA ILE A 14 2.50 0.35 -3.55
C ILE A 14 1.76 1.52 -4.19
N VAL A 15 1.32 1.38 -5.45
CA VAL A 15 0.57 2.43 -6.16
C VAL A 15 -0.77 2.71 -5.49
N ALA A 16 -1.53 1.66 -5.12
CA ALA A 16 -2.79 1.82 -4.41
C ALA A 16 -2.58 2.46 -3.02
N GLY A 17 -1.54 2.03 -2.29
CA GLY A 17 -1.19 2.59 -0.98
C GLY A 17 -0.82 4.06 -1.05
N LEU A 18 0.02 4.46 -2.02
CA LEU A 18 0.36 5.87 -2.25
C LEU A 18 -0.84 6.69 -2.69
N GLY A 19 -1.70 6.14 -3.55
CA GLY A 19 -2.93 6.80 -3.99
C GLY A 19 -3.86 7.11 -2.82
N ILE A 20 -4.11 6.12 -1.95
CA ILE A 20 -4.94 6.30 -0.75
C ILE A 20 -4.26 7.24 0.26
N LEU A 21 -2.94 7.11 0.48
CA LEU A 21 -2.19 8.01 1.35
C LEU A 21 -2.22 9.46 0.86
N SER A 22 -2.23 9.70 -0.45
CA SER A 22 -2.32 11.05 -1.00
C SER A 22 -3.62 11.77 -0.61
N LEU A 23 -4.68 11.04 -0.23
CA LEU A 23 -5.92 11.63 0.29
C LEU A 23 -5.73 12.38 1.61
N THR A 24 -4.66 12.11 2.36
CA THR A 24 -4.32 12.85 3.59
C THR A 24 -3.68 14.21 3.33
N VAL A 25 -3.14 14.45 2.12
CA VAL A 25 -2.36 15.67 1.81
C VAL A 25 -2.95 16.47 0.65
N VAL A 26 -3.40 15.78 -0.41
CA VAL A 26 -3.95 16.37 -1.64
C VAL A 26 -5.48 16.29 -1.68
N GLY A 27 -6.04 15.20 -1.12
CA GLY A 27 -7.48 14.96 -1.09
C GLY A 27 -8.22 15.66 0.07
N PRO A 28 -9.41 15.18 0.48
CA PRO A 28 -10.25 15.84 1.49
C PRO A 28 -9.68 15.83 2.92
N GLN A 29 -8.38 15.58 3.10
CA GLN A 29 -7.68 15.52 4.38
C GLN A 29 -8.39 14.61 5.40
N THR A 30 -8.91 13.48 4.92
CA THR A 30 -9.64 12.55 5.77
C THR A 30 -8.67 11.58 6.45
N PRO A 31 -8.96 11.17 7.70
CA PRO A 31 -8.18 10.14 8.41
C PRO A 31 -8.11 8.81 7.64
N TRP A 32 -9.09 8.56 6.77
CA TRP A 32 -9.16 7.37 5.92
C TRP A 32 -7.99 7.22 4.96
N GLY A 33 -7.28 8.30 4.60
CA GLY A 33 -6.08 8.19 3.77
C GLY A 33 -4.94 7.42 4.47
N LEU A 34 -4.93 7.34 5.80
CA LEU A 34 -3.97 6.51 6.55
C LEU A 34 -4.15 5.01 6.27
N LEU A 35 -5.32 4.58 5.79
CA LEU A 35 -5.53 3.19 5.37
C LEU A 35 -4.56 2.77 4.26
N GLY A 36 -4.06 3.73 3.46
CA GLY A 36 -3.03 3.51 2.45
C GLY A 36 -1.70 2.97 3.00
N LEU A 37 -1.40 3.18 4.29
CA LEU A 37 -0.20 2.62 4.93
C LEU A 37 -0.20 1.09 4.94
N VAL A 38 -1.37 0.44 5.04
CA VAL A 38 -1.48 -1.02 5.08
C VAL A 38 -1.05 -1.68 3.74
N PRO A 39 -1.63 -1.34 2.58
CA PRO A 39 -1.16 -1.85 1.29
C PRO A 39 0.25 -1.37 0.97
N LEU A 40 0.66 -0.16 1.36
CA LEU A 40 2.03 0.32 1.16
C LEU A 40 3.05 -0.55 1.93
N ALA A 41 2.82 -0.77 3.22
CA ALA A 41 3.70 -1.58 4.06
C ALA A 41 3.77 -3.03 3.56
N THR A 42 2.62 -3.64 3.22
CA THR A 42 2.61 -5.02 2.69
C THR A 42 3.28 -5.13 1.32
N GLY A 43 3.15 -4.13 0.45
CA GLY A 43 3.90 -4.05 -0.81
C GLY A 43 5.40 -3.86 -0.60
N LEU A 44 5.83 -2.99 0.32
CA LEU A 44 7.24 -2.74 0.60
C LEU A 44 7.94 -3.96 1.19
N LEU A 45 7.29 -4.64 2.16
CA LEU A 45 7.79 -5.86 2.79
C LEU A 45 7.84 -7.05 1.82
N GLY A 46 7.16 -6.97 0.66
CA GLY A 46 7.19 -8.01 -0.38
C GLY A 46 6.63 -9.35 0.09
N TRP A 47 5.84 -9.33 1.16
CA TRP A 47 5.36 -10.52 1.83
C TRP A 47 3.89 -10.35 2.20
N CYS A 48 3.07 -11.28 1.71
CA CYS A 48 1.71 -11.47 2.18
C CYS A 48 1.74 -12.80 2.97
N PRO A 49 1.32 -12.84 4.25
CA PRO A 49 1.08 -14.11 4.93
C PRO A 49 0.07 -14.92 4.09
N PRO A 50 0.28 -16.24 3.93
CA PRO A 50 -0.72 -17.11 3.29
C PRO A 50 -2.02 -17.15 4.09
#